data_AF-A0A2T6ZLJ8-F1
#
_entry.id   AF-A0A2T6ZLJ8-F1
#
_cell.length_a   1.000
_cell.length_b   1.000
_cell.length_c   1.000
_cell.angle_alpha   90.00
_cell.angle_beta   90.00
_cell.angle_gamma   90.00
#
_symmetry.space_group_name_H-M   'P 1'
#
loop_
_entity.id
_entity.type
_entity.pdbx_description
1 polymer ?
#
loop_
_entity_poly.entity_id
_entity_poly.type
_entity_poly.pdbx_seq_one_letter_code
_entity_poly.pdbx_strand_id
1 'polypeptide(L)'
;MRTAAYVKMFVACTVCCIGGPALVRYVTPDPDELFKRYNPELQKKTLEMREERGKRHTEFMEKLREYSKSDKPIWVVAAEEEKKQRIAERAERKRIRDELERQKQEILEEQLSGK
;
A
#
# COMPACT_ATOMS: atom_id res chain seq x y z
N MET A 1 48.77 -22.80 0.57
CA MET A 1 47.44 -23.46 0.52
C MET A 1 46.30 -22.57 1.05
N ARG A 2 46.44 -21.90 2.21
CA ARG A 2 45.37 -21.05 2.78
C ARG A 2 44.98 -19.84 1.90
N THR A 3 45.96 -19.14 1.32
CA THR A 3 45.74 -17.99 0.43
C THR A 3 44.89 -18.35 -0.79
N ALA A 4 45.16 -19.49 -1.43
CA ALA A 4 44.36 -19.98 -2.56
C ALA A 4 42.91 -20.31 -2.16
N ALA A 5 42.66 -20.78 -0.94
CA ALA A 5 41.31 -21.02 -0.44
C ALA A 5 40.54 -19.69 -0.21
N TYR A 6 41.19 -18.68 0.38
CA TYR A 6 40.58 -17.36 0.57
C TYR A 6 40.25 -16.67 -0.76
N VAL A 7 41.14 -16.77 -1.76
CA VAL A 7 40.88 -16.21 -3.09
C VAL A 7 39.67 -16.89 -3.75
N LYS A 8 39.57 -18.23 -3.68
CA LYS A 8 38.39 -18.96 -4.20
C LYS A 8 37.10 -18.55 -3.49
N MET A 9 37.13 -18.40 -2.17
CA MET A 9 35.97 -17.96 -1.40
C MET A 9 35.55 -16.53 -1.76
N PHE A 10 36.51 -15.63 -1.94
CA PHE A 10 36.23 -14.25 -2.35
C PHE A 10 35.59 -14.21 -3.74
N VAL A 11 36.13 -14.95 -4.71
CA VAL A 11 35.58 -15.05 -6.07
C VAL A 11 34.16 -15.64 -6.05
N ALA A 12 33.93 -16.72 -5.28
CA ALA A 12 32.59 -17.29 -5.18
C ALA A 12 31.59 -16.29 -4.56
N CYS A 13 32.00 -15.56 -3.52
CA CYS A 13 31.17 -14.56 -2.87
C CYS A 13 30.80 -13.42 -3.83
N THR A 14 31.77 -12.87 -4.57
CA THR A 14 31.50 -11.79 -5.54
C THR A 14 30.60 -12.25 -6.67
N VAL A 15 30.79 -13.47 -7.18
CA VAL A 15 29.90 -14.08 -8.18
C VAL A 15 28.48 -14.25 -7.65
N CYS A 16 28.29 -14.67 -6.40
CA CYS A 16 26.95 -14.79 -5.84
C CYS A 16 26.29 -13.42 -5.59
N CYS A 17 27.02 -12.46 -5.01
CA CYS A 17 26.51 -11.14 -4.68
C CYS A 17 26.15 -10.31 -5.91
N ILE A 18 26.90 -10.43 -7.01
CA ILE A 18 26.67 -9.68 -8.25
C ILE A 18 25.85 -10.51 -9.25
N GLY A 19 26.20 -11.78 -9.40
CA GLY A 19 25.56 -12.70 -10.34
C GLY A 19 24.13 -13.04 -9.94
N GLY A 20 23.79 -13.11 -8.65
CA GLY A 20 22.42 -13.30 -8.20
C GLY A 20 21.48 -12.21 -8.71
N PRO A 21 21.71 -10.92 -8.36
CA PRO A 21 20.92 -9.81 -8.89
C PRO A 21 20.97 -9.69 -10.42
N ALA A 22 22.11 -9.96 -11.05
CA ALA A 22 22.23 -9.92 -12.51
C ALA A 22 21.36 -10.98 -13.19
N LEU A 23 21.37 -12.22 -12.67
CA LEU A 23 20.54 -13.30 -13.16
C LEU A 23 19.04 -13.00 -12.98
N VAL A 24 18.65 -12.44 -11.83
CA VAL A 24 17.26 -12.03 -11.60
C VAL A 24 16.83 -10.97 -12.62
N ARG A 25 17.66 -9.95 -12.88
CA ARG A 25 17.35 -8.94 -13.91
C ARG A 25 17.29 -9.54 -15.32
N TYR A 26 18.10 -10.54 -15.61
CA TYR A 26 18.10 -11.20 -16.92
C TYR A 26 16.85 -12.05 -17.16
N VAL A 27 16.36 -12.75 -16.13
CA VAL A 27 15.20 -13.65 -16.25
C VAL A 27 13.88 -12.90 -16.06
N THR A 28 13.86 -11.86 -15.23
CA THR A 28 12.63 -11.10 -14.97
C THR A 28 12.34 -10.20 -16.17
N PRO A 29 11.21 -10.39 -16.88
CA PRO A 29 10.86 -9.55 -18.03
C PRO A 29 10.59 -8.11 -17.59
N ASP A 30 10.94 -7.16 -18.45
CA ASP A 30 10.71 -5.74 -18.19
C ASP A 30 9.22 -5.43 -18.02
N PRO A 31 8.85 -4.49 -17.13
CA PRO A 31 7.44 -4.14 -16.86
C PRO A 31 6.67 -3.72 -18.12
N ASP A 32 7.33 -3.05 -19.07
CA ASP A 32 6.72 -2.57 -20.31
C ASP A 32 6.45 -3.70 -21.30
N GLU A 33 7.30 -4.72 -21.33
CA GLU A 33 7.06 -5.93 -22.12
C GLU A 33 5.93 -6.77 -21.52
N LEU A 34 5.87 -6.85 -20.19
CA LEU A 34 4.80 -7.53 -19.48
C LEU A 34 3.45 -6.82 -19.70
N PHE A 35 3.44 -5.49 -19.70
CA PHE A 35 2.25 -4.69 -19.98
C PHE A 35 1.68 -4.95 -21.37
N LYS A 36 2.54 -5.08 -22.39
CA LYS A 36 2.12 -5.41 -23.78
C LYS A 36 1.47 -6.79 -23.88
N ARG A 37 1.84 -7.73 -23.01
CA ARG A 37 1.25 -9.08 -22.96
C ARG A 37 -0.08 -9.13 -22.19
N TYR A 38 -0.48 -8.05 -21.50
CA TYR A 38 -1.76 -8.00 -20.80
C TYR A 38 -2.95 -7.85 -21.74
N ASN A 39 -4.10 -8.39 -21.32
CA ASN A 39 -5.39 -8.18 -21.97
C ASN A 39 -5.72 -6.66 -22.00
N PRO A 40 -6.30 -6.09 -23.08
CA PRO A 40 -6.67 -4.67 -23.19
C PRO A 40 -7.41 -4.08 -21.97
N GLU A 41 -8.27 -4.84 -21.30
CA GLU A 41 -8.95 -4.37 -20.08
C GLU A 41 -7.98 -4.13 -18.92
N LEU A 42 -7.01 -5.03 -18.73
CA LEU A 42 -5.99 -4.90 -17.67
C LEU A 42 -5.00 -3.78 -17.97
N GLN A 43 -4.73 -3.52 -19.25
CA GLN A 43 -3.90 -2.39 -19.66
C GLN A 43 -4.55 -1.07 -19.26
N LYS A 44 -5.84 -0.89 -19.56
CA LYS A 44 -6.61 0.31 -19.16
C LYS A 44 -6.64 0.48 -17.65
N LYS A 45 -6.99 -0.58 -16.92
CA LYS A 45 -7.02 -0.54 -15.45
C LYS A 45 -5.65 -0.20 -14.86
N THR A 46 -4.58 -0.71 -15.44
CA THR A 46 -3.20 -0.41 -14.97
C THR A 46 -2.85 1.05 -15.20
N LEU A 47 -3.24 1.63 -16.34
CA LEU A 47 -3.04 3.05 -16.67
C LEU A 47 -3.82 3.96 -15.72
N GLU A 48 -5.08 3.64 -15.46
CA GLU A 48 -5.94 4.36 -14.51
C GLU A 48 -5.37 4.32 -13.09
N MET A 49 -4.94 3.13 -12.63
CA MET A 49 -4.35 2.95 -11.29
C MET A 49 -2.90 3.45 -11.18
N ARG A 50 -2.29 3.98 -12.24
CA ARG A 50 -0.89 4.41 -12.21
C ARG A 50 -0.70 5.61 -11.27
N GLU A 51 -1.57 6.60 -11.38
CA GLU A 51 -1.54 7.79 -10.54
C GLU A 51 -1.85 7.45 -9.09
N GLU A 52 -2.87 6.61 -8.85
CA GLU A 52 -3.22 6.13 -7.51
C GLU A 52 -2.07 5.36 -6.87
N ARG A 53 -1.39 4.48 -7.61
CA ARG A 53 -0.20 3.76 -7.11
C ARG A 53 0.93 4.72 -6.74
N GLY A 54 1.15 5.76 -7.54
CA GLY A 54 2.13 6.81 -7.23
C GLY A 54 1.80 7.52 -5.92
N LYS A 55 0.55 7.96 -5.75
CA LYS A 55 0.07 8.62 -4.52
C LYS A 55 0.20 7.72 -3.31
N ARG A 56 -0.29 6.47 -3.39
CA ARG A 56 -0.21 5.47 -2.32
C ARG A 56 1.22 5.16 -1.90
N HIS A 57 2.16 5.16 -2.86
CA HIS A 57 3.56 4.95 -2.56
C HIS A 57 4.17 6.13 -1.78
N THR A 58 3.89 7.36 -2.21
CA THR A 58 4.33 8.58 -1.50
C THR A 58 3.75 8.62 -0.09
N GLU A 59 2.44 8.42 0.05
CA GLU A 59 1.76 8.38 1.35
C GLU A 59 2.33 7.29 2.27
N PHE A 60 2.65 6.12 1.72
CA PHE A 60 3.27 5.04 2.48
C PHE A 60 4.65 5.43 3.01
N MET A 61 5.49 6.05 2.16
CA MET A 61 6.81 6.53 2.57
C MET A 61 6.71 7.64 3.61
N GLU A 62 5.74 8.54 3.49
CA GLU A 62 5.46 9.58 4.48
C GLU A 62 5.08 8.97 5.83
N LYS A 63 4.16 8.00 5.86
CA LYS A 63 3.78 7.29 7.09
C LYS A 63 4.96 6.55 7.71
N LEU A 64 5.77 5.85 6.90
CA LEU A 64 6.98 5.20 7.39
C LEU A 64 7.96 6.20 8.02
N ARG A 65 8.11 7.37 7.41
CA ARG A 65 8.95 8.44 7.95
C ARG A 65 8.41 8.96 9.29
N GLU A 66 7.10 9.08 9.42
CA GLU A 66 6.46 9.50 10.66
C GLU A 66 6.61 8.43 11.76
N TYR A 67 6.38 7.16 11.43
CA TYR A 67 6.51 6.05 12.39
C TYR A 67 7.95 5.85 12.86
N SER A 68 8.93 6.11 11.99
CA SER A 68 10.35 6.06 12.30
C SER A 68 10.78 7.06 13.38
N LYS A 69 10.00 8.15 13.59
CA LYS A 69 10.29 9.12 14.67
C LYS A 69 9.91 8.59 16.05
N SER A 70 9.16 7.51 16.14
CA SER A 70 8.77 6.90 17.41
C SER A 70 9.84 5.92 17.89
N ASP A 71 10.09 5.90 19.19
CA ASP A 71 10.96 4.89 19.83
C ASP A 71 10.34 3.49 19.83
N LYS A 72 9.06 3.36 19.47
CA LYS A 72 8.36 2.08 19.35
C LYS A 72 8.63 1.44 17.99
N PRO A 73 8.62 0.10 17.88
CA PRO A 73 8.71 -0.54 16.58
C PRO A 73 7.58 -0.11 15.63
N ILE A 74 7.93 0.11 14.36
CA ILE A 74 7.03 0.66 13.32
C ILE A 74 5.69 -0.10 13.25
N TRP A 75 5.71 -1.42 13.38
CA TRP A 75 4.49 -2.25 13.33
C TRP A 75 3.54 -2.01 14.51
N VAL A 76 4.06 -1.63 15.68
CA VAL A 76 3.23 -1.31 16.85
C VAL A 76 2.54 0.03 16.65
N VAL A 77 3.28 1.04 16.19
CA VAL A 77 2.75 2.38 15.90
C VAL A 77 1.69 2.32 14.80
N ALA A 78 1.96 1.57 13.72
CA ALA A 78 1.01 1.36 12.65
C ALA A 78 -0.30 0.69 13.14
N ALA A 79 -0.19 -0.34 14.00
CA ALA A 79 -1.35 -1.01 14.57
C ALA A 79 -2.14 -0.10 15.54
N GLU A 80 -1.46 0.77 16.29
CA GLU A 80 -2.10 1.78 17.15
C GLU A 80 -2.88 2.82 16.31
N GLU A 81 -2.28 3.31 15.22
CA GLU A 81 -2.97 4.23 14.31
C GLU A 81 -4.16 3.59 13.60
N GLU A 82 -4.02 2.34 13.12
CA GLU A 82 -5.12 1.62 12.48
C GLU A 82 -6.30 1.45 13.46
N LYS A 83 -6.03 1.14 14.74
CA LYS A 83 -7.05 1.07 15.78
C LYS A 83 -7.73 2.43 15.98
N LYS A 84 -6.96 3.53 16.04
CA LYS A 84 -7.51 4.89 16.17
C LYS A 84 -8.40 5.26 14.97
N GLN A 85 -7.93 4.99 13.75
CA GLN A 85 -8.69 5.24 12.52
C GLN A 85 -9.99 4.44 12.49
N ARG A 86 -9.96 3.14 12.82
CA ARG A 86 -11.15 2.30 12.88
C ARG A 86 -12.18 2.78 13.91
N ILE A 87 -11.74 3.28 15.06
CA ILE A 87 -12.63 3.85 16.08
C ILE A 87 -13.25 5.15 15.58
N ALA A 88 -12.45 6.04 14.99
CA ALA A 88 -12.93 7.30 14.43
C ALA A 88 -13.95 7.06 13.29
N GLU A 89 -13.65 6.16 12.36
CA GLU A 89 -14.54 5.80 11.26
C GLU A 89 -15.86 5.20 11.76
N ARG A 90 -15.82 4.34 12.80
CA ARG A 90 -17.04 3.80 13.41
C ARG A 90 -17.88 4.90 14.08
N ALA A 91 -17.23 5.85 14.75
CA ALA A 91 -17.91 6.97 15.38
C ALA A 91 -18.55 7.89 14.33
N GLU A 92 -17.85 8.18 13.24
CA GLU A 92 -18.35 8.97 12.11
C GLU A 92 -19.53 8.29 11.42
N ARG A 93 -19.41 7.01 11.05
CA ARG A 93 -20.50 6.22 10.46
C ARG A 93 -21.75 6.20 11.35
N LYS A 94 -21.58 6.19 12.67
CA LYS A 94 -22.70 6.27 13.62
C LYS A 94 -23.37 7.65 13.57
N ARG A 95 -22.58 8.73 13.58
CA ARG A 95 -23.12 10.11 13.48
C ARG A 95 -23.91 10.32 12.18
N ILE A 96 -23.36 9.87 11.05
CA ILE A 96 -24.03 9.98 9.74
C ILE A 96 -25.35 9.19 9.75
N ARG A 97 -25.38 8.01 10.37
CA ARG A 97 -26.61 7.23 10.51
C ARG A 97 -27.66 7.95 11.35
N ASP A 98 -27.27 8.44 12.52
CA ASP A 98 -28.17 9.14 13.45
C ASP A 98 -28.74 10.41 12.79
N GLU A 99 -27.95 11.12 11.98
CA GLU A 99 -28.38 12.30 11.23
C GLU A 99 -29.34 11.95 10.09
N LEU A 100 -29.06 10.88 9.34
CA LEU A 100 -29.95 10.38 8.28
C LEU A 100 -31.30 9.90 8.85
N GLU A 101 -31.30 9.29 10.04
CA GLU A 101 -32.53 8.87 10.73
C GLU A 101 -33.38 10.08 11.15
N ARG A 102 -32.76 11.14 11.65
CA ARG A 102 -33.46 12.39 11.98
C ARG A 102 -34.08 13.05 10.74
N GLN A 103 -33.32 13.17 9.66
CA GLN A 103 -33.83 13.73 8.39
C GLN A 103 -35.02 12.93 7.85
N LYS A 104 -34.98 11.59 7.95
CA LYS A 104 -36.11 10.75 7.53
C LYS A 104 -37.36 10.97 8.39
N GLN A 105 -37.19 11.20 9.69
CA GLN A 105 -38.32 11.49 10.59
C GLN A 105 -38.94 12.85 10.26
N GLU A 106 -38.13 13.88 10.04
CA GLU A 106 -38.59 15.22 9.63
C GLU A 106 -39.38 15.16 8.31
N ILE A 107 -38.88 14.45 7.29
CA ILE A 107 -39.59 14.26 6.01
C ILE A 107 -40.93 13.53 6.20
N LEU A 108 -40.97 12.51 7.06
CA LEU A 108 -42.20 11.75 7.33
C LEU A 108 -43.25 12.63 8.05
N GLU A 109 -42.81 13.45 9.01
CA GLU A 109 -43.67 14.40 9.73
C GLU A 109 -44.23 15.49 8.80
N GLU A 110 -43.41 16.06 7.90
CA GLU A 110 -43.86 17.02 6.89
C GLU A 110 -44.90 16.40 5.93
N GLN A 111 -44.69 15.14 5.50
CA GLN A 111 -45.64 14.43 4.63
C GLN A 111 -46.97 14.11 5.31
N LEU A 112 -46.97 13.89 6.63
CA LEU A 112 -48.18 13.63 7.42
C LEU A 112 -48.92 14.93 7.77
N SER A 113 -48.21 16.04 7.95
CA SER A 113 -48.81 17.36 8.23
C SER A 113 -49.36 18.07 6.98
N GLY A 114 -48.97 17.63 5.78
CA GLY A 114 -49.40 18.21 4.50
C GLY A 114 -50.66 17.58 3.88
N LYS A 115 -51.44 16.80 4.64
CA LYS A 115 -52.71 16.17 4.24
C LYS A 115 -53.86 16.66 5.12
#